data_AF-A0A1B6G6S6-F1
#
_entry.id   AF-A0A1B6G6S6-F1
#
_cell.length_a   1.000
_cell.length_b   1.000
_cell.length_c   1.000
_cell.angle_alpha   90.00
_cell.angle_beta   90.00
_cell.angle_gamma   90.00
#
_symmetry.space_group_name_H-M   'P 1'
#
loop_
_entity.id
_entity.type
_entity.pdbx_description
1 polymer ?
#
loop_
_entity_poly.entity_id
_entity_poly.type
_entity_poly.pdbx_seq_one_letter_code
_entity_poly.pdbx_strand_id
1 'polypeptide(L)'
;ICQRDGELCLMFRVGDMRKSHIIEAHVRAQLIKRKVTKEGELLPFCQTELKVGGDGEEDKIFFIWPTTIVHKITSTSPLYTLSAADMLRERFEIVVILEGVIESTGMTTQARSSYLPGEILWGHRFQHLVTFKKETGEHEVDYSLFNDTYEVDTPLCSAMELDNLTQQSRPDIQKYPVSPDLTSVE
;
A
#
# COMPACT_ATOMS: atom_id res chain seq x y z
N ILE A 1 -6.67 3.34 3.07
CA ILE A 1 -5.48 4.23 3.03
C ILE A 1 -5.22 4.71 4.44
N CYS A 2 -4.00 4.59 4.94
CA CYS A 2 -3.59 5.24 6.20
C CYS A 2 -2.10 5.57 6.16
N GLN A 3 -1.63 6.34 7.14
CA GLN A 3 -0.20 6.59 7.31
C GLN A 3 0.52 5.37 7.91
N ARG A 4 1.71 5.03 7.39
CA ARG A 4 2.63 4.00 7.90
C ARG A 4 4.05 4.51 7.74
N ASP A 5 4.81 4.56 8.84
CA ASP A 5 6.21 5.02 8.86
C ASP A 5 6.43 6.41 8.22
N GLY A 6 5.43 7.30 8.36
CA GLY A 6 5.47 8.66 7.82
C GLY A 6 4.83 8.80 6.43
N GLU A 7 4.69 7.71 5.68
CA GLU A 7 4.16 7.71 4.30
C GLU A 7 2.68 7.31 4.25
N LEU A 8 1.92 7.84 3.28
CA LEU A 8 0.57 7.36 3.01
C LEU A 8 0.60 6.07 2.19
N CYS A 9 -0.15 5.07 2.62
CA CYS A 9 -0.19 3.76 1.99
C CYS A 9 -1.62 3.32 1.67
N LEU A 10 -1.84 2.87 0.44
CA LEU A 10 -3.02 2.10 0.06
C LEU A 10 -2.77 0.63 0.40
N MET A 11 -3.74 -0.03 1.01
CA MET A 11 -3.59 -1.41 1.46
C MET A 11 -4.83 -2.23 1.13
N PHE A 12 -4.64 -3.49 0.79
CA PHE A 12 -5.69 -4.50 0.64
C PHE A 12 -5.18 -5.85 1.12
N ARG A 13 -6.06 -6.75 1.57
CA ARG A 13 -5.67 -8.08 2.00
C ARG A 13 -5.88 -9.10 0.90
N VAL A 14 -4.95 -10.05 0.82
CA VAL A 14 -5.10 -11.29 0.07
C VAL A 14 -5.04 -12.45 1.05
N GLY A 15 -5.86 -13.47 0.82
CA GLY A 15 -5.91 -14.67 1.65
C GLY A 15 -6.27 -15.89 0.81
N ASP A 16 -5.69 -17.04 1.13
CA ASP A 16 -6.02 -18.30 0.48
C ASP A 16 -6.97 -19.09 1.39
N MET A 17 -8.19 -19.31 0.92
CA MET A 17 -9.18 -20.13 1.62
C MET A 17 -9.09 -21.61 1.21
N ARG A 18 -8.17 -21.98 0.33
CA ARG A 18 -7.99 -23.36 -0.14
C ARG A 18 -7.17 -24.16 0.87
N LYS A 19 -7.30 -25.48 0.79
CA LYS A 19 -6.48 -26.43 1.56
C LYS A 19 -5.09 -26.66 0.95
N SER A 20 -4.93 -26.40 -0.34
CA SER A 20 -3.68 -26.50 -1.09
C SER A 20 -2.96 -25.16 -1.08
N HIS A 21 -1.63 -25.14 -1.11
CA HIS A 21 -0.88 -23.89 -1.20
C HIS A 21 -0.83 -23.34 -2.64
N ILE A 22 -0.74 -22.01 -2.75
CA ILE A 22 -0.37 -21.32 -3.98
C ILE A 22 1.12 -20.99 -3.89
N ILE A 23 1.90 -21.62 -4.77
CA ILE A 23 3.34 -21.43 -4.90
C ILE A 23 3.61 -20.33 -5.92
N GLU A 24 4.72 -19.61 -5.77
CA GLU A 24 5.12 -18.50 -6.66
C GLU A 24 4.01 -17.44 -6.78
N ALA A 25 3.36 -17.12 -5.66
CA ALA A 25 2.31 -16.12 -5.63
C ALA A 25 2.89 -14.73 -5.90
N HIS A 26 2.29 -14.00 -6.84
CA HIS A 26 2.59 -12.60 -7.11
C HIS A 26 1.31 -11.79 -7.26
N VAL A 27 1.37 -10.54 -6.80
CA VAL A 27 0.24 -9.62 -6.79
C VAL A 27 0.52 -8.43 -7.68
N ARG A 28 -0.46 -8.05 -8.49
CA ARG A 28 -0.42 -6.87 -9.34
C ARG A 28 -1.64 -6.01 -9.10
N ALA A 29 -1.47 -4.70 -9.27
CA ALA A 29 -2.57 -3.76 -9.18
C ALA A 29 -2.51 -2.75 -10.35
N GLN A 30 -3.67 -2.47 -10.94
CA GLN A 30 -3.83 -1.57 -12.07
C GLN A 30 -4.85 -0.50 -11.72
N LEU A 31 -4.47 0.76 -11.83
CA LEU A 31 -5.37 1.89 -11.77
C LEU A 31 -5.95 2.13 -13.16
N ILE A 32 -7.27 2.06 -13.29
CA ILE A 32 -8.00 2.38 -14.50
C ILE A 32 -8.66 3.74 -14.31
N LYS A 33 -8.25 4.72 -15.10
CA LYS A 33 -8.78 6.09 -15.02
C LYS A 33 -8.88 6.73 -16.40
N ARG A 34 -9.86 7.61 -16.58
CA ARG A 34 -9.93 8.48 -17.76
C ARG A 34 -8.76 9.46 -17.75
N LYS A 35 -8.01 9.54 -18.85
CA LYS A 35 -6.88 10.46 -19.03
C LYS A 35 -7.02 11.22 -20.35
N VAL A 36 -6.60 12.48 -20.36
CA VAL A 36 -6.39 13.25 -21.60
C VAL A 36 -4.90 13.49 -21.75
N THR A 37 -4.33 13.17 -22.91
CA THR A 37 -2.89 13.35 -23.16
C THR A 37 -2.55 14.83 -23.36
N LYS A 38 -1.27 15.18 -23.38
CA LYS A 38 -0.84 16.57 -23.60
C LYS A 38 -1.21 17.06 -25.00
N GLU A 39 -1.30 16.13 -25.94
CA GLU A 39 -1.67 16.32 -27.34
C GLU A 39 -3.20 16.41 -27.54
N GLY A 40 -4.00 16.17 -26.49
CA GLY A 40 -5.46 16.27 -26.51
C GLY A 40 -6.19 14.96 -26.81
N GLU A 41 -5.49 13.82 -26.90
CA GLU A 41 -6.12 12.51 -27.08
C GLU A 41 -6.84 12.08 -25.80
N LEU A 42 -8.09 11.64 -25.95
CA LEU A 42 -8.89 11.14 -24.84
C LEU A 42 -8.74 9.62 -24.73
N LEU A 43 -8.22 9.17 -23.58
CA LEU A 43 -8.07 7.76 -23.21
C LEU A 43 -9.11 7.40 -22.13
N PRO A 44 -10.23 6.76 -22.48
CA PRO A 44 -11.30 6.47 -21.52
C PRO A 44 -10.89 5.52 -20.39
N PHE A 45 -10.06 4.53 -20.70
CA PHE A 45 -9.65 3.45 -19.80
C PHE A 45 -8.12 3.35 -19.73
N CYS A 46 -7.44 4.47 -19.43
CA CYS A 46 -6.00 4.46 -19.27
C CYS A 46 -5.63 3.60 -18.05
N GLN A 47 -4.83 2.56 -18.27
CA GLN A 47 -4.36 1.65 -17.24
C GLN A 47 -2.95 2.08 -16.80
N THR A 48 -2.75 2.21 -15.51
CA THR A 48 -1.44 2.54 -14.92
C THR A 48 -1.15 1.56 -13.80
N GLU A 49 0.00 0.90 -13.87
CA GLU A 49 0.40 -0.07 -12.85
C GLU A 49 0.74 0.62 -11.52
N LEU A 50 0.25 0.03 -10.44
CA LEU A 50 0.58 0.44 -9.08
C LEU A 50 1.63 -0.54 -8.52
N LYS A 51 2.75 0.00 -8.03
CA LYS A 51 3.76 -0.80 -7.34
C LYS A 51 3.20 -1.34 -6.02
N VAL A 52 3.10 -2.65 -5.91
CA VAL A 52 2.51 -3.32 -4.75
C VAL A 52 3.46 -4.39 -4.21
N GLY A 53 3.39 -4.64 -2.91
CA GLY A 53 4.15 -5.72 -2.27
C GLY A 53 3.78 -5.93 -0.81
N GLY A 54 4.44 -6.87 -0.13
CA GLY A 54 4.22 -7.07 1.32
C GLY A 54 4.65 -5.87 2.17
N ASP A 55 5.74 -5.23 1.76
CA ASP A 55 6.24 -3.95 2.30
C ASP A 55 6.17 -2.81 1.29
N GLY A 56 5.71 -3.08 0.07
CA GLY A 56 5.54 -2.14 -1.02
C GLY A 56 6.62 -2.16 -2.11
N GLU A 57 7.61 -3.07 -2.03
CA GLU A 57 8.74 -3.08 -2.98
C GLU A 57 8.86 -4.35 -3.84
N GLU A 58 8.39 -5.51 -3.37
CA GLU A 58 8.35 -6.76 -4.14
C GLU A 58 6.92 -7.29 -4.36
N ASP A 59 6.59 -7.60 -5.61
CA ASP A 59 5.29 -8.13 -6.03
C ASP A 59 5.08 -9.60 -5.65
N LYS A 60 6.18 -10.33 -5.43
CA LYS A 60 6.18 -11.70 -4.95
C LYS A 60 5.87 -11.75 -3.46
N ILE A 61 4.95 -12.62 -3.09
CA ILE A 61 4.53 -12.78 -1.71
C ILE A 61 4.71 -14.22 -1.25
N PHE A 62 5.18 -14.37 -0.01
CA PHE A 62 5.17 -15.66 0.66
C PHE A 62 3.77 -15.94 1.20
N PHE A 63 2.97 -16.65 0.42
CA PHE A 63 1.52 -16.74 0.62
C PHE A 63 1.08 -17.98 1.40
N ILE A 64 1.53 -18.09 2.65
CA ILE A 64 1.07 -19.13 3.59
C ILE A 64 -0.08 -18.62 4.48
N TRP A 65 -0.06 -17.33 4.81
CA TRP A 65 -1.03 -16.67 5.69
C TRP A 65 -1.68 -15.51 4.93
N PRO A 66 -2.87 -15.03 5.37
CA PRO A 66 -3.40 -13.76 4.90
C PRO A 66 -2.36 -12.65 5.00
N THR A 67 -2.08 -12.00 3.88
CA THR A 67 -1.05 -10.96 3.78
C THR A 67 -1.70 -9.64 3.39
N THR A 68 -1.29 -8.56 4.06
CA THR A 68 -1.66 -7.20 3.66
C THR A 68 -0.70 -6.75 2.58
N ILE A 69 -1.23 -6.45 1.41
CA ILE A 69 -0.50 -5.88 0.29
C ILE A 69 -0.53 -4.37 0.43
N VAL A 70 0.61 -3.75 0.23
CA VAL A 70 0.87 -2.32 0.43
C VAL A 70 1.29 -1.69 -0.88
N HIS A 71 0.69 -0.56 -1.22
CA HIS A 71 1.15 0.39 -2.22
C HIS A 71 1.54 1.68 -1.51
N LYS A 72 2.84 2.00 -1.48
CA LYS A 72 3.34 3.28 -0.97
C LYS A 72 2.97 4.40 -1.95
N ILE A 73 2.26 5.41 -1.48
CA ILE A 73 1.84 6.55 -2.29
C ILE A 73 2.99 7.57 -2.33
N THR A 74 4.03 7.25 -3.11
CA THR A 74 5.19 8.11 -3.34
C THR A 74 4.92 9.11 -4.47
N SER A 75 5.88 10.01 -4.74
CA SER A 75 5.81 10.97 -5.85
C SER A 75 5.61 10.36 -7.23
N THR A 76 5.92 9.07 -7.40
CA THR A 76 5.71 8.33 -8.65
C THR A 76 4.33 7.69 -8.74
N SER A 77 3.58 7.65 -7.64
CA SER A 77 2.23 7.07 -7.61
C SER A 77 1.23 7.98 -8.32
N PRO A 78 0.30 7.43 -9.12
CA PRO A 78 -0.80 8.21 -9.70
C PRO A 78 -1.79 8.73 -8.65
N LEU A 79 -1.70 8.28 -7.40
CA LEU A 79 -2.54 8.73 -6.28
C LEU A 79 -1.90 9.87 -5.47
N TYR A 80 -0.68 10.30 -5.82
CA TYR A 80 0.14 11.21 -5.01
C TYR A 80 -0.52 12.55 -4.67
N THR A 81 -1.29 13.10 -5.61
CA THR A 81 -1.94 14.41 -5.47
C THR A 81 -3.36 14.32 -4.92
N LEU A 82 -3.87 13.13 -4.60
CA LEU A 82 -5.25 12.95 -4.17
C LEU A 82 -5.35 13.09 -2.64
N SER A 83 -6.22 14.00 -2.18
CA SER A 83 -6.61 14.11 -0.78
C SER A 83 -7.75 13.14 -0.42
N ALA A 84 -8.07 13.03 0.87
CA ALA A 84 -9.22 12.24 1.33
C ALA A 84 -10.54 12.69 0.68
N ALA A 85 -10.71 14.00 0.48
CA ALA A 85 -11.91 14.54 -0.17
C ALA A 85 -11.93 14.29 -1.68
N ASP A 86 -10.77 14.33 -2.34
CA ASP A 86 -10.67 14.09 -3.78
C ASP A 86 -10.92 12.62 -4.12
N MET A 87 -10.48 11.69 -3.26
CA MET A 87 -10.75 10.26 -3.42
C MET A 87 -12.24 9.96 -3.58
N LEU A 88 -13.12 10.66 -2.86
CA LEU A 88 -14.57 10.46 -2.94
C LEU A 88 -15.21 11.05 -4.22
N ARG A 89 -14.54 12.02 -4.86
CA ARG A 89 -15.05 12.72 -6.05
C ARG A 89 -14.51 12.16 -7.35
N GLU A 90 -13.35 11.54 -7.28
CA GLU A 90 -12.68 11.02 -8.44
C GLU A 90 -13.38 9.79 -9.04
N ARG A 91 -13.12 9.55 -10.32
CA ARG A 91 -13.67 8.40 -11.06
C ARG A 91 -12.53 7.55 -11.59
N PHE A 92 -12.18 6.53 -10.83
CA PHE A 92 -11.24 5.49 -11.22
C PHE A 92 -11.68 4.15 -10.64
N GLU A 93 -11.02 3.09 -11.06
CA GLU A 93 -11.15 1.75 -10.48
C GLU A 93 -9.76 1.17 -10.28
N ILE A 94 -9.52 0.52 -9.14
CA ILE A 94 -8.28 -0.21 -8.88
C ILE A 94 -8.57 -1.69 -9.02
N VAL A 95 -8.01 -2.32 -10.05
CA VAL A 95 -8.11 -3.76 -10.26
C VAL A 95 -6.90 -4.44 -9.62
N VAL A 96 -7.15 -5.40 -8.73
CA VAL A 96 -6.12 -6.22 -8.10
C VAL A 96 -6.16 -7.63 -8.66
N ILE A 97 -4.98 -8.18 -8.88
CA ILE A 97 -4.80 -9.49 -9.52
C ILE A 97 -3.80 -10.28 -8.68
N LEU A 98 -4.22 -11.44 -8.20
CA LEU A 98 -3.36 -12.44 -7.57
C LEU A 98 -3.16 -13.58 -8.57
N GLU A 99 -1.92 -13.91 -8.85
CA GLU A 99 -1.51 -15.01 -9.70
C GLU A 99 -0.58 -15.95 -8.94
N GLY A 100 -0.56 -17.22 -9.32
CA GLY A 100 0.36 -18.21 -8.77
C GLY A 100 0.06 -19.61 -9.29
N VAL A 101 0.79 -20.60 -8.79
CA VAL A 101 0.66 -22.02 -9.18
C VAL A 101 0.06 -22.82 -8.04
N ILE A 102 -1.00 -23.58 -8.31
CA ILE A 102 -1.63 -24.45 -7.30
C ILE A 102 -0.71 -25.66 -7.06
N GLU A 103 -0.24 -25.84 -5.84
CA GLU A 103 0.70 -26.91 -5.44
C GLU A 103 0.20 -28.30 -5.86
N SER A 104 -1.07 -28.60 -5.62
CA SER A 104 -1.62 -29.94 -5.83
C SER A 104 -1.80 -30.32 -7.30
N THR A 105 -1.88 -29.35 -8.22
CA THR A 105 -2.18 -29.60 -9.65
C THR A 105 -1.10 -29.10 -10.60
N GLY A 106 -0.20 -28.22 -10.14
CA GLY A 106 0.76 -27.53 -10.99
C GLY A 106 0.14 -26.54 -11.98
N MET A 107 -1.18 -26.30 -11.90
CA MET A 107 -1.86 -25.36 -12.79
C MET A 107 -1.72 -23.93 -12.28
N THR A 108 -1.53 -22.99 -13.20
CA THR A 108 -1.59 -21.57 -12.88
C THR A 108 -3.03 -21.15 -12.55
N THR A 109 -3.18 -20.29 -11.55
CA THR A 109 -4.45 -19.73 -11.13
C THR A 109 -4.36 -18.22 -11.07
N GLN A 110 -5.48 -17.56 -11.33
CA GLN A 110 -5.59 -16.11 -11.26
C GLN A 110 -6.90 -15.75 -10.56
N ALA A 111 -6.80 -14.97 -9.50
CA ALA A 111 -7.92 -14.35 -8.82
C ALA A 111 -7.88 -12.84 -9.09
N ARG A 112 -9.06 -12.23 -9.30
CA ARG A 112 -9.19 -10.81 -9.57
C ARG A 112 -10.29 -10.21 -8.72
N SER A 113 -10.07 -8.99 -8.28
CA SER A 113 -11.07 -8.16 -7.63
C SER A 113 -10.84 -6.70 -8.02
N SER A 114 -11.78 -5.82 -7.70
CA SER A 114 -11.60 -4.39 -7.94
C SER A 114 -12.19 -3.56 -6.82
N TYR A 115 -11.68 -2.33 -6.72
CA TYR A 115 -12.08 -1.33 -5.74
C TYR A 115 -12.44 -0.03 -6.45
N LEU A 116 -13.66 0.43 -6.23
CA LEU A 116 -14.14 1.75 -6.57
C LEU A 116 -13.71 2.77 -5.49
N PRO A 117 -13.71 4.08 -5.79
CA PRO A 117 -13.21 5.07 -4.86
C PRO A 117 -14.01 5.13 -3.56
N GLY A 118 -15.32 4.84 -3.63
CA GLY A 118 -16.20 4.75 -2.45
C GLY A 118 -15.97 3.51 -1.57
N GLU A 119 -15.23 2.52 -2.05
CA GLU A 119 -14.86 1.31 -1.28
C GLU A 119 -13.50 1.47 -0.59
N ILE A 120 -12.76 2.54 -0.91
CA ILE A 120 -11.45 2.83 -0.33
C ILE A 120 -11.63 3.66 0.93
N LEU A 121 -11.48 3.00 2.08
CA LEU A 121 -11.59 3.66 3.39
C LEU A 121 -10.32 4.45 3.70
N TRP A 122 -10.44 5.77 3.91
CA TRP A 122 -9.34 6.65 4.33
C TRP A 122 -9.25 6.73 5.85
N GLY A 123 -8.05 6.64 6.42
CA GLY A 123 -7.84 6.60 7.86
C GLY A 123 -8.20 5.25 8.49
N HIS A 124 -8.20 4.17 7.71
CA HIS A 124 -8.50 2.82 8.23
C HIS A 124 -7.29 1.91 8.16
N ARG A 125 -7.15 1.07 9.19
CA ARG A 125 -6.23 -0.05 9.24
C ARG A 125 -6.96 -1.37 9.39
N PHE A 126 -6.35 -2.39 8.84
CA PHE A 126 -6.79 -3.75 8.94
C PHE A 126 -6.57 -4.30 10.36
N GLN A 127 -7.62 -4.86 10.97
CA GLN A 127 -7.51 -5.59 12.24
C GLN A 127 -6.58 -6.80 12.13
N HIS A 128 -5.85 -7.10 13.21
CA HIS A 128 -4.93 -8.22 13.28
C HIS A 128 -5.68 -9.56 13.27
N LEU A 129 -5.25 -10.50 12.42
CA LEU A 129 -5.93 -11.79 12.21
C LEU A 129 -5.32 -12.95 13.00
N VAL A 130 -4.02 -12.86 13.29
CA VAL A 130 -3.25 -13.98 13.83
C VAL A 130 -3.21 -13.87 15.35
N THR A 131 -3.69 -14.87 16.06
CA THR A 131 -3.57 -14.92 17.52
C THR A 131 -2.64 -16.05 17.90
N PHE A 132 -1.72 -15.79 18.83
CA PHE A 132 -0.85 -16.82 19.37
C PHE A 132 -1.49 -17.43 20.62
N LYS A 133 -1.88 -18.70 20.54
CA LYS A 133 -2.43 -19.45 21.68
C LYS A 133 -1.28 -19.96 22.53
N LYS A 134 -1.01 -19.29 23.66
CA LYS A 134 0.07 -19.67 24.59
C LYS A 134 -0.07 -21.09 25.15
N GLU A 135 -1.29 -21.61 25.22
CA GLU A 135 -1.61 -22.92 25.78
C GLU A 135 -1.21 -24.08 24.84
N THR A 136 -1.43 -23.93 23.54
CA THR A 136 -1.08 -24.95 22.53
C THR A 136 0.24 -24.67 21.83
N GLY A 137 0.76 -23.43 21.92
CA GLY A 137 1.94 -22.98 21.19
C GLY A 137 1.70 -22.73 19.71
N GLU A 138 0.43 -22.67 19.28
CA GLU A 138 0.05 -22.55 17.88
C GLU A 138 -0.41 -21.13 17.51
N HIS A 139 -0.19 -20.77 16.25
CA HIS A 139 -0.76 -19.57 15.63
C HIS A 139 -2.07 -19.92 14.95
N GLU A 140 -3.15 -19.27 15.37
CA GLU A 140 -4.47 -19.42 14.77
C GLU A 140 -4.84 -18.17 13.99
N VAL A 141 -5.41 -18.37 12.79
CA VAL A 141 -5.91 -17.29 11.95
C VAL A 141 -7.43 -17.23 12.09
N ASP A 142 -7.93 -16.11 12.59
CA ASP A 142 -9.36 -15.85 12.60
C ASP A 142 -9.79 -15.16 11.31
N TYR A 143 -10.38 -15.93 10.39
CA TYR A 143 -10.90 -15.42 9.12
C TYR A 143 -12.18 -14.58 9.27
N SER A 144 -12.84 -14.58 10.43
CA SER A 144 -13.99 -13.70 10.66
C SER A 144 -13.56 -12.22 10.64
N LEU A 145 -12.34 -11.94 11.12
CA LEU A 145 -11.73 -10.61 11.13
C LEU A 145 -11.10 -10.23 9.77
N PHE A 146 -11.28 -11.04 8.71
CA PHE A 146 -10.56 -10.86 7.46
C PHE A 146 -10.87 -9.54 6.74
N ASN A 147 -12.10 -9.06 6.83
CA ASN A 147 -12.49 -7.79 6.23
C ASN A 147 -12.53 -6.64 7.26
N ASP A 148 -12.33 -6.94 8.54
CA ASP A 148 -12.52 -5.96 9.61
C ASP A 148 -11.41 -4.93 9.60
N THR A 149 -11.82 -3.67 9.76
CA THR A 149 -10.95 -2.50 9.84
C THR A 149 -11.33 -1.64 11.03
N TYR A 150 -10.38 -0.85 11.51
CA TYR A 150 -10.58 0.14 12.55
C TYR A 150 -10.01 1.48 12.11
N GLU A 151 -10.63 2.55 12.60
CA GLU A 151 -10.20 3.93 12.34
C GLU A 151 -8.88 4.24 13.06
N VAL A 152 -8.02 4.99 12.38
CA VAL A 152 -6.77 5.51 12.90
C VAL A 152 -6.62 6.98 12.52
N ASP A 153 -5.95 7.74 13.37
CA ASP A 153 -5.58 9.11 13.02
C ASP A 153 -4.67 9.10 11.79
N THR A 154 -5.08 9.82 10.76
CA THR A 154 -4.39 9.89 9.47
C THR A 154 -4.67 11.26 8.86
N PRO A 155 -3.63 11.95 8.34
CA PRO A 155 -3.80 13.22 7.65
C PRO A 155 -4.83 13.12 6.51
N LEU A 156 -5.71 14.13 6.41
CA LEU A 156 -6.72 14.20 5.34
C LEU A 156 -6.19 14.82 4.05
N CYS A 157 -4.97 15.34 4.08
CA CYS A 157 -4.27 15.93 2.94
C CYS A 157 -3.76 14.85 1.99
N SER A 158 -3.36 15.28 0.79
CA SER A 158 -2.69 14.41 -0.18
C SER A 158 -1.29 14.00 0.30
N ALA A 159 -0.76 12.92 -0.27
CA ALA A 159 0.62 12.48 0.01
C ALA A 159 1.64 13.57 -0.36
N MET A 160 1.39 14.31 -1.44
CA MET A 160 2.20 15.46 -1.84
C MET A 160 2.25 16.57 -0.78
N GLU A 161 1.11 16.93 -0.21
CA GLU A 161 1.05 17.95 0.85
C GLU A 161 1.72 17.46 2.13
N LEU A 162 1.53 16.18 2.47
CA LEU A 162 2.17 15.56 3.63
C LEU A 162 3.70 15.57 3.51
N ASP A 163 4.24 15.23 2.34
CA ASP A 163 5.67 15.26 2.07
C ASP A 163 6.23 16.68 2.17
N ASN A 164 5.52 17.67 1.60
CA ASN A 164 5.92 19.08 1.67
C ASN A 164 5.97 19.60 3.11
N LEU A 165 4.97 19.26 3.93
CA LEU A 165 4.93 19.62 5.35
C LEU A 165 6.08 18.97 6.11
N THR A 166 6.37 17.70 5.82
CA THR A 166 7.45 16.95 6.47
C THR A 166 8.83 17.54 6.11
N GLN A 167 9.03 17.97 4.86
CA GLN A 167 10.26 18.63 4.41
C GLN A 167 10.47 20.00 5.07
N GLN A 168 9.43 20.80 5.22
CA GLN A 168 9.50 22.10 5.90
C GLN A 168 9.78 21.97 7.41
N SER A 169 9.39 20.83 7.99
CA SER A 169 9.54 20.55 9.43
C SER A 169 10.90 19.96 9.81
N ARG A 170 11.75 19.57 8.84
CA ARG A 170 13.12 19.10 9.13
C ARG A 170 13.99 20.31 9.49
N PRO A 171 14.48 20.45 10.74
CA PRO A 171 15.39 21.55 11.07
C PRO A 171 16.69 21.41 10.24
N ASP A 172 17.14 22.53 9.66
CA ASP A 172 18.46 22.70 9.06
C ASP A 172 19.55 22.29 10.08
N ILE A 173 20.01 21.03 10.08
CA ILE A 173 21.19 20.62 10.87
C ILE A 173 22.49 21.16 10.24
N GLN A 174 22.42 21.83 9.08
CA GLN A 174 23.59 22.27 8.32
C GLN A 174 23.83 23.79 8.36
N LYS A 175 23.83 24.43 9.55
CA LYS A 175 24.21 25.87 9.67
C LYS A 175 25.10 26.20 10.88
N TYR A 176 25.94 25.28 11.33
CA TYR A 176 27.08 25.66 12.19
C TYR A 176 28.36 25.59 11.37
N PRO A 177 29.01 26.73 11.06
CA PRO A 177 30.36 26.70 10.53
C PRO A 177 31.25 26.09 11.61
N VAL A 178 31.96 25.01 11.28
CA VAL A 178 33.03 24.48 12.11
C VAL A 178 34.09 25.58 12.21
N SER A 179 34.20 26.21 13.37
CA SER A 179 35.32 27.09 13.69
C SER A 179 36.62 26.30 13.54
N PRO A 180 37.63 26.79 12.83
CA PRO A 180 38.94 26.15 12.83
C PRO A 180 39.53 26.29 14.24
N ASP A 181 39.68 25.17 14.95
CA ASP A 181 40.38 25.14 16.23
C ASP A 181 41.78 25.72 16.06
N LEU A 182 42.04 26.79 16.81
CA LEU A 182 43.37 27.34 16.99
C LEU A 182 44.20 26.31 17.75
N THR A 183 45.18 25.75 17.06
CA THR A 183 46.45 25.36 17.68
C THR A 183 46.96 26.50 18.55
N SER A 184 47.19 26.28 19.85
CA SER A 184 48.40 26.66 20.62
C SER A 184 48.17 26.60 22.14
N VAL A 185 49.24 26.17 22.84
CA VAL A 185 49.59 26.31 24.28
C VAL A 185 48.71 25.57 25.31
N GLU A 186 49.21 24.78 26.26
CA GLU A 186 50.55 24.54 26.86
C GLU A 186 50.83 23.03 27.05
#